data_AF-A0A8B9TM29-F1
#
_entry.id   AF-A0A8B9TM29-F1
#
_cell.length_a   1.000
_cell.length_b   1.000
_cell.length_c   1.000
_cell.angle_alpha   90.00
_cell.angle_beta   90.00
_cell.angle_gamma   90.00
#
_symmetry.space_group_name_H-M   'P 1'
#
loop_
_entity.id
_entity.type
_entity.pdbx_description
1 polymer ?
#
loop_
_entity_poly.entity_id
_entity_poly.type
_entity_poly.pdbx_seq_one_letter_code
_entity_poly.pdbx_strand_id
1 'polypeptide(L)'
;MKEPPLEKRNVLKILRVLAEKAQHQSSTIRQLAARALGNAAGSMPVEVRKHGRQVVQVLQQSLADTACPEVVAESMLALAELVRVLQAVNLGSAFEDIARATKMFFESEEEYLRYSALRLYSVLASSASSKRSFFAGEVAETWVSLFLHLRDPDVAVASVSALGGCSQSPRKLRGHGPGVAG
;
A
#
# COMPACT_ATOMS: atom_id res chain seq x y z
N MET A 1 -12.11 10.01 -31.90
CA MET A 1 -11.82 9.90 -30.46
C MET A 1 -11.77 11.31 -29.88
N LYS A 2 -12.55 11.62 -28.83
CA LYS A 2 -12.53 12.95 -28.17
C LYS A 2 -11.31 13.02 -27.27
N GLU A 3 -10.40 13.97 -27.52
CA GLU A 3 -9.26 14.20 -26.63
C GLU A 3 -9.76 14.58 -25.22
N PRO A 4 -9.11 14.08 -24.16
CA PRO A 4 -9.49 14.44 -22.80
C PRO A 4 -9.17 15.91 -22.49
N PRO A 5 -9.89 16.55 -21.54
CA PRO A 5 -9.61 17.91 -21.08
C PRO A 5 -8.15 18.11 -20.66
N LEU A 6 -7.60 19.32 -20.88
CA LEU A 6 -6.19 19.68 -20.67
C LEU A 6 -5.65 19.31 -19.28
N GLU A 7 -6.48 19.44 -18.23
CA GLU A 7 -6.13 19.05 -16.86
C GLU A 7 -5.80 17.56 -16.73
N LYS A 8 -6.53 16.68 -17.42
CA LYS A 8 -6.25 15.23 -17.43
C LYS A 8 -4.97 14.90 -18.18
N ARG A 9 -4.66 15.62 -19.26
CA ARG A 9 -3.39 15.48 -20.01
C ARG A 9 -2.18 15.75 -19.12
N ASN A 10 -2.29 16.73 -18.22
CA ASN A 10 -1.22 17.07 -17.28
C ASN A 10 -1.01 15.98 -16.23
N VAL A 11 -2.08 15.39 -15.71
CA VAL A 11 -2.02 14.31 -14.71
C VAL A 11 -1.30 13.07 -15.24
N LEU A 12 -1.61 12.64 -16.46
CA LEU A 12 -0.94 11.48 -17.08
C LEU A 12 0.55 11.72 -17.29
N LYS A 13 0.90 12.93 -17.71
CA LYS A 13 2.29 13.34 -17.86
C LYS A 13 3.02 13.29 -16.51
N ILE A 14 2.37 13.71 -15.42
CA ILE A 14 2.93 13.64 -14.07
C ILE A 14 3.18 12.18 -13.66
N LEU A 15 2.18 11.29 -13.77
CA LEU A 15 2.35 9.88 -13.40
C LEU A 15 3.50 9.22 -14.17
N ARG A 16 3.62 9.52 -15.47
CA ARG A 16 4.71 9.02 -16.31
C ARG A 16 6.07 9.54 -15.85
N VAL A 17 6.21 10.85 -15.63
CA VAL A 17 7.48 11.44 -15.16
C VAL A 17 7.88 10.86 -13.81
N LEU A 18 6.93 10.65 -12.89
CA LEU A 18 7.21 10.03 -11.61
C LEU A 18 7.63 8.57 -11.75
N ALA A 19 6.99 7.79 -12.63
CA ALA A 19 7.40 6.42 -12.92
C ALA A 19 8.83 6.37 -13.52
N GLU A 20 9.18 7.30 -14.41
CA GLU A 20 10.54 7.43 -14.93
C GLU A 20 11.54 7.78 -13.81
N LYS A 21 11.18 8.66 -12.87
CA LYS A 21 12.02 9.03 -11.72
C LYS A 21 12.17 7.92 -10.68
N ALA A 22 11.22 7.00 -10.58
CA ALA A 22 11.34 5.82 -9.73
C ALA A 22 12.42 4.83 -10.20
N GLN A 23 12.98 5.01 -11.40
CA GLN A 23 14.14 4.25 -11.91
C GLN A 23 15.42 5.09 -12.00
N HIS A 24 15.49 6.23 -11.30
CA HIS A 24 16.64 7.10 -11.31
C HIS A 24 17.87 6.49 -10.60
N GLN A 25 19.09 6.89 -10.97
CA GLN A 25 20.33 6.39 -10.35
C GLN A 25 20.44 6.75 -8.85
N SER A 26 19.89 7.90 -8.45
CA SER A 26 19.82 8.32 -7.04
C SER A 26 18.68 7.63 -6.31
N SER A 27 19.01 6.88 -5.26
CA SER A 27 18.06 6.25 -4.34
C SER A 27 17.08 7.26 -3.73
N THR A 28 17.56 8.44 -3.34
CA THR A 28 16.70 9.53 -2.83
C THR A 28 15.63 9.94 -3.83
N ILE A 29 15.99 10.10 -5.10
CA ILE A 29 15.01 10.45 -6.15
C ILE A 29 14.01 9.32 -6.36
N ARG A 30 14.47 8.06 -6.34
CA ARG A 30 13.57 6.90 -6.45
C ARG A 30 12.58 6.82 -5.31
N GLN A 31 13.04 7.02 -4.07
CA GLN A 31 12.19 7.03 -2.88
C GLN A 31 11.13 8.15 -2.97
N LEU A 32 11.54 9.38 -3.29
CA LEU A 32 10.61 10.50 -3.44
C LEU A 32 9.60 10.27 -4.57
N ALA A 33 10.04 9.66 -5.67
CA ALA A 33 9.16 9.30 -6.77
C ALA A 33 8.13 8.22 -6.36
N ALA A 34 8.56 7.18 -5.65
CA ALA A 34 7.66 6.16 -5.12
C ALA A 34 6.60 6.76 -4.19
N ARG A 35 7.01 7.64 -3.26
CA ARG A 35 6.10 8.38 -2.37
C ARG A 35 5.09 9.20 -3.15
N ALA A 36 5.55 9.95 -4.16
CA ALA A 36 4.68 10.78 -4.99
C ALA A 36 3.67 9.95 -5.79
N LEU A 37 4.06 8.76 -6.27
CA LEU A 37 3.15 7.82 -6.93
C LEU A 37 2.06 7.29 -5.97
N GLY A 38 2.43 6.95 -4.73
CA GLY A 38 1.47 6.57 -3.69
C GLY A 38 0.47 7.69 -3.39
N ASN A 39 0.94 8.92 -3.21
CA ASN A 39 0.09 10.09 -2.97
C ASN A 39 -0.87 10.37 -4.15
N ALA A 40 -0.41 10.14 -5.39
CA ALA A 40 -1.24 10.25 -6.57
C ALA A 40 -2.38 9.21 -6.57
N ALA A 41 -2.17 7.98 -6.10
CA ALA A 41 -3.25 7.00 -5.99
C ALA A 41 -4.43 7.52 -5.13
N GLY A 42 -4.13 8.16 -3.99
CA GLY A 42 -5.15 8.77 -3.14
C GLY A 42 -5.80 10.02 -3.75
N SER A 43 -5.01 10.85 -4.43
CA SER A 43 -5.46 12.18 -4.90
C SER A 43 -6.18 12.15 -6.26
N MET A 44 -5.87 11.15 -7.10
CA MET A 44 -6.36 11.05 -8.48
C MET A 44 -6.74 9.60 -8.85
N PRO A 45 -7.66 8.96 -8.10
CA PRO A 45 -7.95 7.53 -8.23
C PRO A 45 -8.57 7.12 -9.58
N VAL A 46 -9.19 8.06 -10.31
CA VAL A 46 -9.77 7.79 -11.64
C VAL A 46 -8.67 7.64 -12.70
N GLU A 47 -7.66 8.48 -12.66
CA GLU A 47 -6.56 8.46 -13.64
C GLU A 47 -5.59 7.30 -13.34
N VAL A 48 -5.35 7.02 -12.06
CA VAL A 48 -4.61 5.83 -11.62
C VAL A 48 -5.31 4.54 -12.05
N ARG A 49 -6.65 4.45 -12.02
CA ARG A 49 -7.35 3.27 -12.53
C ARG A 49 -7.11 2.99 -14.02
N LYS A 50 -6.92 4.04 -14.82
CA LYS A 50 -6.68 3.90 -16.26
C LYS A 50 -5.22 3.59 -16.60
N HIS A 51 -4.28 4.12 -15.83
CA HIS A 51 -2.85 4.10 -16.18
C HIS A 51 -1.94 3.45 -15.12
N GLY A 52 -2.52 2.90 -14.06
CA GLY A 52 -1.79 2.40 -12.89
C GLY A 52 -0.95 1.15 -13.13
N ARG A 53 -1.16 0.41 -14.22
CA ARG A 53 -0.37 -0.80 -14.52
C ARG A 53 1.13 -0.53 -14.65
N GLN A 54 1.51 0.52 -15.38
CA GLN A 54 2.93 0.89 -15.53
C GLN A 54 3.53 1.33 -14.20
N VAL A 55 2.76 2.09 -13.41
CA VAL A 55 3.18 2.53 -12.07
C VAL A 55 3.40 1.34 -11.15
N VAL A 56 2.48 0.38 -11.14
CA VAL A 56 2.59 -0.86 -10.35
C VAL A 56 3.83 -1.65 -10.76
N GLN A 57 4.10 -1.79 -12.06
CA GLN A 57 5.25 -2.52 -12.55
C GLN A 57 6.57 -1.90 -12.06
N VAL A 58 6.71 -0.58 -12.14
CA VAL A 58 7.93 0.12 -11.69
C VAL A 58 8.13 -0.06 -10.18
N LEU A 59 7.08 0.11 -9.38
CA LEU A 59 7.18 -0.08 -7.94
C LEU A 59 7.47 -1.54 -7.57
N GLN A 60 6.84 -2.50 -8.26
CA GLN A 60 7.11 -3.94 -8.07
C GLN A 60 8.57 -4.29 -8.38
N GLN A 61 9.18 -3.68 -9.39
CA GLN A 61 10.60 -3.86 -9.68
C GLN A 61 11.49 -3.34 -8.55
N SER A 62 11.11 -2.23 -7.89
CA SER A 62 11.85 -1.69 -6.76
C SER A 62 11.90 -2.65 -5.56
N LEU A 63 10.96 -3.59 -5.42
CA LEU A 63 10.99 -4.59 -4.33
C LEU A 63 12.16 -5.57 -4.47
N ALA A 64 12.74 -5.71 -5.66
CA ALA A 64 13.93 -6.52 -5.88
C ALA A 64 15.25 -5.78 -5.58
N ASP A 65 15.20 -4.46 -5.31
CA ASP A 65 16.39 -3.65 -5.05
C ASP A 65 16.79 -3.69 -3.57
N THR A 66 17.37 -4.81 -3.16
CA THR A 66 17.81 -5.02 -1.77
C THR A 66 18.99 -4.12 -1.37
N ALA A 67 19.61 -3.39 -2.30
CA ALA A 67 20.68 -2.44 -1.99
C ALA A 67 20.14 -1.09 -1.47
N CYS A 68 18.84 -0.83 -1.60
CA CYS A 68 18.19 0.43 -1.20
C CYS A 68 16.90 0.14 -0.40
N PRO A 69 16.99 -0.32 0.85
CA PRO A 69 15.85 -0.77 1.63
C PRO A 69 14.80 0.34 1.88
N GLU A 70 15.19 1.61 1.93
CA GLU A 70 14.26 2.74 2.05
C GLU A 70 13.40 2.90 0.80
N VAL A 71 13.96 2.63 -0.38
CA VAL A 71 13.21 2.64 -1.65
C VAL A 71 12.23 1.46 -1.69
N VAL A 72 12.64 0.29 -1.21
CA VAL A 72 11.78 -0.89 -1.08
C VAL A 72 10.60 -0.61 -0.17
N ALA A 73 10.85 -0.09 1.04
CA ALA A 73 9.81 0.25 2.02
C ALA A 73 8.80 1.26 1.46
N GLU A 74 9.28 2.35 0.88
CA GLU A 74 8.42 3.38 0.29
C GLU A 74 7.62 2.83 -0.91
N SER A 75 8.22 1.93 -1.70
CA SER A 75 7.53 1.27 -2.80
C SER A 75 6.41 0.37 -2.32
N MET A 76 6.58 -0.34 -1.19
CA MET A 76 5.51 -1.12 -0.58
C MET A 76 4.36 -0.24 -0.08
N LEU A 77 4.65 0.91 0.53
CA LEU A 77 3.63 1.87 0.95
C LEU A 77 2.86 2.45 -0.25
N ALA A 78 3.58 2.79 -1.33
CA ALA A 78 2.97 3.28 -2.56
C ALA A 78 2.09 2.20 -3.24
N LEU A 79 2.57 0.95 -3.28
CA LEU A 79 1.79 -0.20 -3.75
C LEU A 79 0.54 -0.41 -2.91
N ALA A 80 0.58 -0.18 -1.59
CA ALA A 80 -0.60 -0.31 -0.75
C ALA A 80 -1.71 0.64 -1.24
N GLU A 81 -1.40 1.91 -1.49
CA GLU A 81 -2.37 2.88 -2.01
C GLU A 81 -2.89 2.52 -3.40
N LEU A 82 -2.00 2.01 -4.29
CA LEU A 82 -2.39 1.55 -5.62
C LEU A 82 -3.32 0.32 -5.56
N VAL A 83 -3.05 -0.64 -4.68
CA VAL A 83 -3.88 -1.83 -4.49
C VAL A 83 -5.27 -1.43 -3.99
N ARG A 84 -5.39 -0.43 -3.08
CA ARG A 84 -6.71 0.08 -2.66
C ARG A 84 -7.53 0.60 -3.83
N VAL A 85 -6.89 1.30 -4.76
CA VAL A 85 -7.56 1.94 -5.92
C VAL A 85 -7.86 0.94 -7.03
N LEU A 86 -6.93 0.04 -7.32
CA LEU A 86 -7.01 -0.91 -8.43
C LEU A 86 -7.76 -2.18 -8.05
N GLN A 87 -7.67 -2.64 -6.80
CA GLN A 87 -8.21 -3.92 -6.34
C GLN A 87 -7.61 -5.13 -7.10
N ALA A 88 -7.78 -6.35 -6.55
CA ALA A 88 -7.23 -7.55 -7.18
C ALA A 88 -7.73 -7.78 -8.63
N VAL A 89 -8.98 -7.40 -8.92
CA VAL A 89 -9.61 -7.59 -10.23
C VAL A 89 -8.91 -6.83 -11.37
N ASN A 90 -8.38 -5.63 -11.11
CA ASN A 90 -7.70 -4.85 -12.16
C ASN A 90 -6.19 -5.10 -12.22
N LEU A 91 -5.63 -5.80 -11.22
CA LEU A 91 -4.21 -6.12 -11.12
C LEU A 91 -3.85 -7.47 -11.76
N GLY A 92 -4.79 -8.40 -11.88
CA GLY A 92 -4.52 -9.69 -12.53
C GLY A 92 -3.45 -10.50 -11.78
N SER A 93 -2.41 -10.96 -12.49
CA SER A 93 -1.28 -11.70 -11.90
C SER A 93 -0.39 -10.82 -11.02
N ALA A 94 -0.30 -9.51 -11.31
CA ALA A 94 0.52 -8.59 -10.53
C ALA A 94 0.11 -8.56 -9.04
N PHE A 95 -1.19 -8.75 -8.75
CA PHE A 95 -1.66 -8.87 -7.36
C PHE A 95 -0.95 -10.01 -6.60
N GLU A 96 -0.77 -11.15 -7.26
CA GLU A 96 -0.14 -12.33 -6.67
C GLU A 96 1.37 -12.14 -6.55
N ASP A 97 2.00 -11.56 -7.57
CA ASP A 97 3.44 -11.30 -7.56
C ASP A 97 3.82 -10.31 -6.46
N ILE A 98 3.01 -9.26 -6.26
CA ILE A 98 3.18 -8.31 -5.15
C ILE A 98 3.02 -9.04 -3.81
N ALA A 99 1.99 -9.87 -3.64
CA ALA A 99 1.78 -10.62 -2.40
C ALA A 99 3.00 -11.49 -2.07
N ARG A 100 3.49 -12.27 -3.05
CA ARG A 100 4.66 -13.14 -2.88
C ARG A 100 5.93 -12.36 -2.55
N ALA A 101 6.20 -11.26 -3.26
CA ALA A 101 7.37 -10.43 -3.01
C ALA A 101 7.32 -9.77 -1.62
N THR A 102 6.14 -9.35 -1.17
CA THR A 102 5.96 -8.67 0.12
C THR A 102 6.28 -9.60 1.31
N LYS A 103 5.95 -10.89 1.21
CA LYS A 103 6.20 -11.89 2.27
C LYS A 103 7.67 -11.95 2.70
N MET A 104 8.59 -11.69 1.78
CA MET A 104 10.05 -11.76 2.02
C MET A 104 10.52 -10.76 3.09
N PHE A 105 9.73 -9.72 3.37
CA PHE A 105 10.08 -8.64 4.30
C PHE A 105 9.44 -8.78 5.68
N PHE A 106 8.64 -9.81 5.93
CA PHE A 106 8.02 -10.01 7.24
C PHE A 106 9.07 -10.17 8.33
N GLU A 107 10.16 -10.90 8.07
CA GLU A 107 11.19 -11.17 9.07
C GLU A 107 12.42 -10.27 8.89
N SER A 108 12.27 -9.12 8.24
CA SER A 108 13.33 -8.13 8.12
C SER A 108 13.76 -7.63 9.50
N GLU A 109 15.06 -7.48 9.76
CA GLU A 109 15.57 -6.84 10.99
C GLU A 109 15.16 -5.35 11.05
N GLU A 110 15.07 -4.70 9.90
CA GLU A 110 14.63 -3.32 9.78
C GLU A 110 13.12 -3.18 10.02
N GLU A 111 12.76 -2.46 11.08
CA GLU A 111 11.38 -2.25 11.52
C GLU A 111 10.50 -1.60 10.44
N TYR A 112 11.02 -0.58 9.75
CA TYR A 112 10.26 0.14 8.72
C TYR A 112 9.97 -0.72 7.48
N LEU A 113 10.79 -1.74 7.19
CA LEU A 113 10.53 -2.73 6.15
C LEU A 113 9.41 -3.69 6.60
N ARG A 114 9.49 -4.21 7.83
CA ARG A 114 8.42 -5.05 8.40
C ARG A 114 7.08 -4.33 8.40
N TYR A 115 7.06 -3.10 8.92
CA TYR A 115 5.87 -2.24 8.94
C TYR A 115 5.28 -2.06 7.54
N SER A 116 6.11 -1.65 6.58
CA SER A 116 5.67 -1.38 5.21
C SER A 116 5.13 -2.65 4.53
N ALA A 117 5.76 -3.80 4.79
CA ALA A 117 5.32 -5.10 4.27
C ALA A 117 3.96 -5.52 4.84
N LEU A 118 3.81 -5.46 6.17
CA LEU A 118 2.55 -5.81 6.84
C LEU A 118 1.42 -4.84 6.45
N ARG A 119 1.75 -3.56 6.27
CA ARG A 119 0.82 -2.56 5.76
C ARG A 119 0.32 -2.93 4.37
N LEU A 120 1.22 -3.19 3.43
CA LEU A 120 0.85 -3.64 2.08
C LEU A 120 0.03 -4.93 2.12
N TYR A 121 0.46 -5.91 2.93
CA TYR A 121 -0.20 -7.20 3.02
C TYR A 121 -1.62 -7.13 3.57
N SER A 122 -1.87 -6.29 4.59
CA SER A 122 -3.22 -6.02 5.10
C SER A 122 -4.13 -5.43 4.02
N VAL A 123 -3.59 -4.57 3.16
CA VAL A 123 -4.34 -3.99 2.04
C VAL A 123 -4.62 -5.03 0.97
N LEU A 124 -3.65 -5.89 0.63
CA LEU A 124 -3.86 -7.01 -0.28
C LEU A 124 -4.98 -7.92 0.25
N ALA A 125 -4.94 -8.29 1.53
CA ALA A 125 -5.96 -9.11 2.18
C ALA A 125 -7.36 -8.52 2.01
N SER A 126 -7.52 -7.22 2.32
CA SER A 126 -8.80 -6.53 2.18
C SER A 126 -9.26 -6.33 0.72
N SER A 127 -8.33 -6.40 -0.24
CA SER A 127 -8.59 -6.21 -1.68
C SER A 127 -8.69 -7.52 -2.48
N ALA A 128 -8.55 -8.68 -1.82
CA ALA A 128 -8.48 -10.00 -2.44
C ALA A 128 -9.84 -10.57 -2.87
N SER A 129 -10.87 -9.75 -3.06
CA SER A 129 -12.25 -10.22 -3.29
C SER A 129 -12.40 -11.18 -4.47
N SER A 130 -11.67 -10.96 -5.57
CA SER A 130 -11.59 -11.83 -6.75
C SER A 130 -10.47 -12.88 -6.70
N LYS A 131 -9.63 -12.87 -5.65
CA LYS A 131 -8.46 -13.74 -5.46
C LYS A 131 -8.43 -14.37 -4.06
N ARG A 132 -9.59 -14.64 -3.45
CA ARG A 132 -9.69 -15.10 -2.06
C ARG A 132 -9.01 -16.44 -1.82
N SER A 133 -9.17 -17.41 -2.73
CA SER A 133 -8.56 -18.74 -2.60
C SER A 133 -7.04 -18.66 -2.61
N PHE A 134 -6.48 -17.89 -3.55
CA PHE A 134 -5.05 -17.60 -3.59
C PHE A 134 -4.58 -16.96 -2.29
N PHE A 135 -5.23 -15.88 -1.85
CA PHE A 135 -4.77 -15.14 -0.67
C PHE A 135 -4.94 -15.94 0.63
N ALA A 136 -5.94 -16.81 0.72
CA ALA A 136 -6.07 -17.74 1.85
C ALA A 136 -4.89 -18.73 1.92
N GLY A 137 -4.41 -19.21 0.77
CA GLY A 137 -3.19 -20.03 0.70
C GLY A 137 -1.96 -19.25 1.16
N GLU A 138 -1.81 -18.01 0.70
CA GLU A 138 -0.69 -17.14 1.11
C GLU A 138 -0.66 -16.87 2.63
N VAL A 139 -1.82 -16.65 3.26
CA VAL A 139 -1.93 -16.50 4.71
C VAL A 139 -1.61 -17.82 5.43
N ALA A 140 -2.05 -18.96 4.89
CA ALA A 140 -1.74 -20.26 5.46
C ALA A 140 -0.23 -20.62 5.40
N GLU A 141 0.52 -20.03 4.48
CA GLU A 141 1.99 -20.16 4.45
C GLU A 141 2.70 -19.22 5.43
N THR A 142 2.10 -18.07 5.74
CA THR A 142 2.76 -16.98 6.48
C THR A 142 2.23 -16.73 7.89
N TRP A 143 1.22 -17.48 8.32
CA TRP A 143 0.55 -17.22 9.59
C TRP A 143 1.53 -17.16 10.76
N VAL A 144 2.54 -18.02 10.85
CA VAL A 144 3.52 -17.97 11.95
C VAL A 144 4.18 -16.60 12.04
N SER A 145 4.77 -16.10 10.95
CA SER A 145 5.42 -14.79 10.92
C SER A 145 4.43 -13.65 11.20
N LEU A 146 3.20 -13.73 10.67
CA LEU A 146 2.14 -12.75 10.95
C LEU A 146 1.74 -12.71 12.44
N PHE A 147 1.65 -13.88 13.08
CA PHE A 147 1.30 -14.00 14.50
C PHE A 147 2.44 -13.54 15.42
N LEU A 148 3.70 -13.76 15.05
CA LEU A 148 4.85 -13.23 15.79
C LEU A 148 4.80 -11.69 15.86
N HIS A 149 4.38 -11.04 14.77
CA HIS A 149 4.27 -9.57 14.71
C HIS A 149 3.10 -8.97 15.47
N LEU A 150 2.15 -9.77 15.97
CA LEU A 150 1.13 -9.29 16.91
C LEU A 150 1.74 -8.84 18.25
N ARG A 151 2.98 -9.23 18.53
CA ARG A 151 3.78 -8.79 19.67
C ARG A 151 5.09 -8.12 19.25
N ASP A 152 5.14 -7.54 18.05
CA ASP A 152 6.32 -6.76 17.65
C ASP A 152 6.57 -5.67 18.71
N PRO A 153 7.83 -5.48 19.15
CA PRO A 153 8.18 -4.40 20.08
C PRO A 153 7.80 -3.01 19.53
N ASP A 154 7.73 -2.86 18.21
CA ASP A 154 7.15 -1.68 17.58
C ASP A 154 5.62 -1.73 17.57
N VAL A 155 5.02 -0.66 18.12
CA VAL A 155 3.58 -0.54 18.30
C VAL A 155 2.85 -0.35 16.96
N ALA A 156 3.48 0.30 15.99
CA ALA A 156 2.88 0.50 14.67
C ALA A 156 2.78 -0.83 13.92
N VAL A 157 3.83 -1.66 13.97
CA VAL A 157 3.86 -3.02 13.41
C VAL A 157 2.80 -3.91 14.06
N ALA A 158 2.72 -3.92 15.39
CA ALA A 158 1.74 -4.70 16.12
C ALA A 158 0.29 -4.29 15.76
N SER A 159 0.03 -2.98 15.61
CA SER A 159 -1.30 -2.46 15.29
C SER A 159 -1.78 -2.87 13.88
N VAL A 160 -0.88 -2.91 12.89
CA VAL A 160 -1.23 -3.27 11.51
C VAL A 160 -1.49 -4.77 11.39
N SER A 161 -0.74 -5.58 12.12
CA SER A 161 -0.89 -7.05 12.15
C SER A 161 -2.19 -7.50 12.81
N ALA A 162 -2.71 -6.71 13.77
CA ALA A 162 -3.92 -7.03 14.53
C ALA A 162 -5.25 -6.82 13.78
N LEU A 163 -5.25 -6.24 12.58
CA LEU A 163 -6.46 -5.81 11.88
C LEU A 163 -7.18 -6.95 11.14
N GLY A 164 -7.62 -7.93 11.92
CA GLY A 164 -8.79 -8.77 11.67
C GLY A 164 -10.05 -8.34 12.44
N GLY A 165 -10.02 -7.22 13.17
CA GLY A 165 -11.15 -6.81 14.01
C GLY A 165 -11.24 -5.32 14.31
N CYS A 166 -12.43 -4.77 14.07
CA CYS A 166 -12.99 -3.54 14.64
C CYS A 166 -12.55 -2.18 14.07
N SER A 167 -13.41 -1.68 13.19
CA SER A 167 -13.93 -0.32 13.23
C SER A 167 -14.25 0.09 14.68
N GLN A 168 -13.57 1.12 15.19
CA GLN A 168 -14.16 2.02 16.17
C GLN A 168 -13.93 3.45 15.72
N SER A 169 -14.97 4.02 15.11
CA SER A 169 -15.15 5.46 15.04
C SER A 169 -15.18 6.04 16.47
N PRO A 170 -14.47 7.13 16.77
CA PRO A 170 -14.69 7.86 18.00
C PRO A 170 -16.07 8.53 17.93
N ARG A 171 -17.07 7.92 18.57
CA ARG A 171 -18.36 8.58 18.82
C ARG A 171 -18.11 9.78 19.75
N LYS A 172 -18.15 10.95 19.13
CA LYS A 172 -18.58 12.25 19.66
C LYS A 172 -19.13 12.17 21.09
N LEU A 173 -18.38 12.68 22.06
CA LEU A 173 -18.89 13.04 23.39
C LEU A 173 -20.02 14.06 23.20
N ARG A 174 -21.26 13.59 23.26
CA ARG A 174 -22.46 14.43 23.28
C ARG A 174 -22.62 14.93 24.70
N GLY A 175 -22.51 16.24 24.88
CA GLY A 175 -22.74 16.91 26.17
C GLY A 175 -24.11 16.58 26.75
N HIS A 176 -24.13 16.37 28.05
CA HIS A 176 -25.30 16.53 28.91
C HIS A 176 -24.84 17.44 30.06
N GLY A 177 -25.27 18.70 30.01
CA GLY A 177 -25.24 19.55 31.20
C GLY A 177 -26.33 19.08 32.16
N PRO A 178 -26.09 19.07 33.48
CA PRO A 178 -27.17 18.86 34.43
C PRO A 178 -27.97 20.16 34.53
N GLY A 179 -29.26 20.09 34.17
CA GLY A 179 -30.24 21.04 34.67
C GLY A 179 -30.33 20.89 36.17
N VAL A 180 -30.04 21.96 36.90
CA VAL A 180 -30.29 22.04 38.34
C VAL A 180 -31.56 22.87 38.50
N ALA A 181 -32.59 22.20 39.01
CA ALA A 181 -33.76 22.83 39.59
C ALA A 181 -33.41 23.34 40.99
N GLY A 182 -33.84 24.55 41.32
CA GLY A 182 -33.64 25.21 42.61
C GLY A 182 -33.65 26.73 42.45
#